data_AF-A0A0P6WX34-F1
#
_entry.id   AF-A0A0P6WX34-F1
#
_cell.length_a   1.000
_cell.length_b   1.000
_cell.length_c   1.000
_cell.angle_alpha   90.00
_cell.angle_beta   90.00
_cell.angle_gamma   90.00
#
_symmetry.space_group_name_H-M   'P 1'
#
loop_
_entity.id
_entity.type
_entity.pdbx_description
1 polymer ?
#
loop_
_entity_poly.entity_id
_entity_poly.type
_entity_poly.pdbx_seq_one_letter_code
_entity_poly.pdbx_strand_id
1 'polypeptide(L)'
;MRLLPLAILSAIGLSTSAMAEEPEALDIALGDICPSFIQGTVLDDEGLLTSEVVKGWVAKGFYAEAAPGDYWIMLHHDESEPRIDLKLNDDEQGKRTCEAHIMLANSDAAMARVRGYYRDAGLAIEDQPPSSSRPAFTVSDADGNPLVRAEAMHGMVRIVMRQP
;
A
#
# COMPACT_ATOMS: atom_id res chain seq x y z
N MET A 1 14.15 61.77 -16.25
CA MET A 1 14.70 60.41 -16.37
C MET A 1 15.36 60.00 -15.05
N ARG A 2 14.73 59.07 -14.30
CA ARG A 2 15.34 58.15 -13.34
C ARG A 2 14.31 57.05 -13.04
N LEU A 3 14.78 55.82 -12.99
CA LEU A 3 14.06 54.54 -13.04
C LEU A 3 13.36 54.15 -11.72
N LEU A 4 12.38 53.26 -11.86
CA LEU A 4 11.58 52.52 -10.85
C LEU A 4 12.42 51.78 -9.77
N PRO A 5 11.77 51.31 -8.69
CA PRO A 5 11.49 49.87 -8.64
C PRO A 5 10.02 49.51 -8.36
N LEU A 6 9.53 48.57 -9.18
CA LEU A 6 8.41 47.67 -8.90
C LEU A 6 8.63 47.00 -7.55
N ALA A 7 7.71 47.17 -6.61
CA ALA A 7 7.58 46.26 -5.47
C ALA A 7 6.81 45.02 -5.94
N ILE A 8 7.56 43.99 -6.34
CA ILE A 8 7.06 42.62 -6.44
C ILE A 8 6.93 42.13 -4.99
N LEU A 9 5.71 42.07 -4.46
CA LEU A 9 5.46 41.27 -3.26
C LEU A 9 5.36 39.81 -3.69
N SER A 10 6.42 39.07 -3.36
CA SER A 10 6.53 37.63 -3.51
C SER A 10 5.42 36.88 -2.75
N ALA A 11 5.01 35.76 -3.34
CA ALA A 11 4.15 34.75 -2.77
C ALA A 11 4.66 34.20 -1.43
N ILE A 12 3.72 33.93 -0.53
CA ILE A 12 3.79 32.84 0.45
C ILE A 12 2.50 32.06 0.17
N GLY A 13 2.50 30.90 -0.48
CA GLY A 13 3.43 29.80 -0.28
C GLY A 13 3.02 29.00 0.96
N LEU A 14 1.76 28.57 1.03
CA LEU A 14 1.31 27.50 1.91
C LEU A 14 0.79 26.35 1.05
N SER A 15 1.64 25.89 0.14
CA SER A 15 1.59 24.50 -0.30
C SER A 15 2.26 23.70 0.81
N THR A 16 1.51 23.39 1.88
CA THR A 16 1.92 22.31 2.77
C THR A 16 1.78 21.05 1.94
N SER A 17 2.89 20.56 1.39
CA SER A 17 2.98 19.18 0.94
C SER A 17 2.69 18.34 2.17
N ALA A 18 1.44 17.93 2.33
CA ALA A 18 1.07 16.96 3.35
C ALA A 18 1.79 15.68 2.93
N MET A 19 2.92 15.42 3.57
CA MET A 19 3.57 14.14 3.49
C MET A 19 2.51 13.13 3.93
N ALA A 20 2.13 12.20 3.05
CA ALA A 20 1.38 11.03 3.51
C ALA A 20 2.27 10.38 4.58
N GLU A 21 1.87 10.49 5.85
CA GLU A 21 2.61 9.85 6.92
C GLU A 21 2.66 8.35 6.59
N GLU A 22 3.82 7.68 6.77
CA GLU A 22 3.94 6.22 6.62
C GLU A 22 2.71 5.39 7.10
N PRO A 23 2.04 5.73 8.23
CA PRO A 23 0.77 5.08 8.62
C PRO A 23 -0.36 5.17 7.59
N GLU A 24 -0.57 6.33 6.95
CA GLU A 24 -1.67 6.53 6.00
C GLU A 24 -1.48 5.70 4.72
N ALA A 25 -0.22 5.53 4.29
CA ALA A 25 0.12 4.69 3.14
C ALA A 25 -0.24 3.22 3.35
N LEU A 26 0.02 2.71 4.56
CA LEU A 26 -0.30 1.34 4.95
C LEU A 26 -1.81 1.11 4.98
N ASP A 27 -2.55 2.04 5.57
CA ASP A 27 -4.00 1.96 5.71
C ASP A 27 -4.70 2.03 4.35
N ILE A 28 -4.22 2.88 3.43
CA ILE A 28 -4.74 2.95 2.06
C ILE A 28 -4.49 1.64 1.31
N ALA A 29 -3.27 1.10 1.38
CA ALA A 29 -2.93 -0.14 0.69
C ALA A 29 -3.75 -1.34 1.20
N LEU A 30 -3.91 -1.44 2.52
CA LEU A 30 -4.60 -2.57 3.17
C LEU A 30 -6.13 -2.43 3.16
N GLY A 31 -6.66 -1.22 3.35
CA GLY A 31 -8.08 -0.98 3.54
C GLY A 31 -8.86 -0.63 2.28
N ASP A 32 -8.19 -0.13 1.24
CA ASP A 32 -8.85 0.38 0.04
C ASP A 32 -8.37 -0.38 -1.21
N ILE A 33 -7.05 -0.48 -1.38
CA ILE A 33 -6.49 -0.94 -2.66
C ILE A 33 -6.58 -2.46 -2.83
N CYS A 34 -6.06 -3.26 -1.90
CA CYS A 34 -6.09 -4.71 -2.04
C CYS A 34 -7.50 -5.32 -2.14
N PRO A 35 -8.51 -4.89 -1.34
CA PRO A 35 -9.88 -5.36 -1.50
C PRO A 35 -10.46 -5.05 -2.88
N SER A 36 -10.22 -3.84 -3.39
CA SER A 36 -10.70 -3.41 -4.71
C SER A 36 -9.95 -4.12 -5.85
N PHE A 37 -8.67 -4.41 -5.66
CA PHE A 37 -7.83 -5.25 -6.55
C PHE A 37 -8.39 -6.66 -6.69
N ILE A 38 -8.70 -7.31 -5.57
CA ILE A 38 -9.25 -8.67 -5.55
C ILE A 38 -10.63 -8.73 -6.22
N GLN A 39 -11.47 -7.69 -6.02
CA GLN A 39 -12.79 -7.57 -6.66
C GLN A 39 -12.71 -7.26 -8.16
N GLY A 40 -11.55 -6.81 -8.66
CA GLY A 40 -11.36 -6.45 -10.07
C GLY A 40 -12.09 -5.16 -10.48
N THR A 41 -12.46 -4.31 -9.53
CA THR A 41 -13.15 -3.02 -9.79
C THR A 41 -12.17 -1.91 -10.18
N VAL A 42 -10.88 -2.17 -10.03
CA VAL A 42 -9.79 -1.22 -10.24
C VAL A 42 -9.05 -1.39 -11.55
N LEU A 43 -9.31 -2.50 -12.24
CA LEU A 43 -8.74 -2.79 -13.55
C LEU A 43 -9.83 -2.61 -14.62
N ASP A 44 -9.48 -1.99 -15.74
CA ASP A 44 -10.33 -1.98 -16.93
C ASP A 44 -10.25 -3.31 -17.70
N ASP A 45 -10.95 -3.37 -18.83
CA ASP A 45 -11.01 -4.56 -19.69
C ASP A 45 -9.64 -4.94 -20.30
N GLU A 46 -8.66 -4.04 -20.24
CA GLU A 46 -7.28 -4.26 -20.71
C GLU A 46 -6.34 -4.67 -19.56
N GLY A 47 -6.87 -4.79 -18.33
CA GLY A 47 -6.08 -5.11 -17.14
C GLY A 47 -5.26 -3.93 -16.60
N LEU A 48 -5.56 -2.70 -17.05
CA LEU A 48 -4.91 -1.47 -16.62
C LEU A 48 -5.70 -0.78 -15.52
N LEU A 49 -5.03 0.02 -14.70
CA LEU A 49 -5.70 0.83 -13.70
C LEU A 49 -6.71 1.80 -14.31
N THR A 50 -7.94 1.80 -13.80
CA THR A 50 -8.93 2.78 -14.24
C THR A 50 -8.52 4.20 -13.82
N SER A 51 -8.84 5.19 -14.65
CA SER A 51 -8.52 6.60 -14.38
C SER A 51 -9.16 7.14 -13.09
N GLU A 52 -10.28 6.56 -12.64
CA GLU A 52 -10.95 6.94 -11.39
C GLU A 52 -10.12 6.52 -10.17
N VAL A 53 -9.58 5.30 -10.20
CA VAL A 53 -8.74 4.75 -9.13
C VAL A 53 -7.43 5.51 -9.01
N VAL A 54 -6.77 5.78 -10.14
CA VAL A 54 -5.53 6.59 -10.17
C VAL A 54 -5.78 7.98 -9.56
N LYS A 55 -6.89 8.64 -9.92
CA LYS A 55 -7.25 9.95 -9.34
C LYS A 55 -7.50 9.87 -7.85
N GLY A 56 -8.15 8.80 -7.37
CA GLY A 56 -8.37 8.57 -5.94
C GLY A 56 -7.08 8.45 -5.14
N TRP A 57 -6.03 7.87 -5.73
CA TRP A 57 -4.72 7.72 -5.07
C TRP A 57 -3.86 8.97 -5.16
N VAL A 58 -3.89 9.66 -6.30
CA VAL A 58 -3.24 10.98 -6.45
C VAL A 58 -3.84 11.99 -5.47
N ALA A 59 -5.15 11.97 -5.25
CA ALA A 59 -5.79 12.81 -4.24
C ALA A 59 -5.32 12.54 -2.80
N LYS A 60 -4.77 11.34 -2.54
CA LYS A 60 -4.18 10.93 -1.26
C LYS A 60 -2.65 11.11 -1.23
N GLY A 61 -2.09 11.80 -2.22
CA GLY A 61 -0.65 12.10 -2.28
C GLY A 61 0.21 10.98 -2.88
N PHE A 62 -0.38 9.93 -3.45
CA PHE A 62 0.36 8.85 -4.09
C PHE A 62 0.39 9.01 -5.61
N TYR A 63 1.58 8.88 -6.20
CA TYR A 63 1.70 8.66 -7.63
C TYR A 63 1.54 7.17 -7.91
N ALA A 64 0.70 6.83 -8.89
CA ALA A 64 0.48 5.46 -9.32
C ALA A 64 1.09 5.25 -10.70
N GLU A 65 2.05 4.34 -10.79
CA GLU A 65 2.65 3.95 -12.06
C GLU A 65 2.46 2.46 -12.29
N ALA A 66 2.08 2.10 -13.53
CA ALA A 66 2.12 0.71 -13.97
C ALA A 66 3.58 0.28 -14.05
N ALA A 67 3.98 -0.74 -13.29
CA ALA A 67 5.33 -1.27 -13.35
C ALA A 67 5.48 -2.30 -14.48
N PRO A 68 6.72 -2.53 -14.98
CA PRO A 68 6.96 -3.50 -16.04
C PRO A 68 6.71 -4.93 -15.57
N GLY A 69 5.84 -5.66 -16.26
CA GLY A 69 5.40 -7.02 -15.90
C GLY A 69 4.00 -7.03 -15.28
N ASP A 70 3.27 -8.12 -15.47
CA ASP A 70 1.85 -8.23 -15.16
C ASP A 70 1.50 -7.75 -13.73
N TYR A 71 0.63 -6.73 -13.69
CA TYR A 71 -0.09 -6.20 -12.52
C TYR A 71 0.73 -5.60 -11.38
N TRP A 72 1.83 -4.90 -11.66
CA TRP A 72 2.52 -4.14 -10.62
C TRP A 72 2.04 -2.69 -10.56
N ILE A 73 1.62 -2.24 -9.38
CA ILE A 73 1.37 -0.81 -9.12
C ILE A 73 2.42 -0.32 -8.15
N MET A 74 3.13 0.72 -8.55
CA MET A 74 4.01 1.46 -7.68
C MET A 74 3.27 2.66 -7.12
N LEU A 75 3.14 2.73 -5.80
CA LEU A 75 2.68 3.92 -5.07
C LEU A 75 3.87 4.53 -4.36
N HIS A 76 4.15 5.81 -4.65
CA HIS A 76 5.27 6.53 -4.06
C HIS A 76 4.92 8.01 -3.81
N HIS A 77 5.65 8.64 -2.89
CA HIS A 77 5.59 10.06 -2.57
C HIS A 77 6.97 10.70 -2.79
N ASP A 78 7.09 11.70 -3.67
CA ASP A 78 8.31 12.50 -3.91
C ASP A 78 9.64 11.72 -3.81
N GLU A 79 9.79 10.69 -4.66
CA GLU A 79 11.01 9.87 -4.88
C GLU A 79 11.63 9.18 -3.65
N SER A 80 11.04 9.31 -2.47
CA SER A 80 11.54 8.76 -1.20
C SER A 80 10.57 7.74 -0.61
N GLU A 81 11.11 6.77 0.13
CA GLU A 81 10.33 5.75 0.83
C GLU A 81 9.24 6.40 1.70
N PRO A 82 8.03 5.80 1.79
CA PRO A 82 7.69 4.42 1.46
C PRO A 82 7.27 4.18 0.00
N ARG A 83 7.65 3.01 -0.53
CA ARG A 83 7.19 2.50 -1.83
C ARG A 83 6.29 1.28 -1.61
N ILE A 84 5.11 1.28 -2.22
CA ILE A 84 4.19 0.14 -2.19
C ILE A 84 4.09 -0.44 -3.58
N ASP A 85 4.44 -1.71 -3.68
CA ASP A 85 4.37 -2.50 -4.88
C ASP A 85 3.25 -3.53 -4.73
N LEU A 86 2.23 -3.48 -5.59
CA LEU A 86 1.06 -4.37 -5.51
C LEU A 86 1.04 -5.33 -6.68
N LYS A 87 0.73 -6.61 -6.46
CA LYS A 87 0.60 -7.63 -7.50
C LYS A 87 -0.70 -8.43 -7.35
N LEU A 88 -1.46 -8.55 -8.43
CA LEU A 88 -2.59 -9.49 -8.51
C LEU A 88 -2.09 -10.87 -8.93
N ASN A 89 -2.49 -11.91 -8.20
CA ASN A 89 -2.22 -13.31 -8.59
C ASN A 89 -3.49 -14.15 -8.38
N ASP A 90 -3.57 -15.28 -9.07
CA ASP A 90 -4.52 -16.34 -8.72
C ASP A 90 -3.81 -17.39 -7.85
N ASP A 91 -4.49 -17.90 -6.83
CA ASP A 91 -4.00 -19.01 -6.02
C ASP A 91 -4.18 -20.36 -6.74
N GLU A 92 -3.75 -21.45 -6.09
CA GLU A 92 -3.87 -22.82 -6.64
C GLU A 92 -5.32 -23.25 -6.89
N GLN A 93 -6.30 -22.55 -6.32
CA GLN A 93 -7.73 -22.79 -6.49
C GLN A 93 -8.37 -21.83 -7.50
N GLY A 94 -7.58 -20.97 -8.16
CA GLY A 94 -8.06 -19.96 -9.08
C GLY A 94 -8.74 -18.77 -8.40
N LYS A 95 -8.55 -18.58 -7.09
CA LYS A 95 -9.06 -17.39 -6.37
C LYS A 95 -8.06 -16.26 -6.46
N ARG A 96 -8.56 -15.04 -6.64
CA ARG A 96 -7.72 -13.83 -6.71
C ARG A 96 -7.10 -13.51 -5.35
N THR A 97 -5.84 -13.09 -5.40
CA THR A 97 -5.04 -12.66 -4.26
C THR A 97 -4.34 -11.34 -4.58
N CYS A 98 -4.23 -10.46 -3.59
CA CYS A 98 -3.43 -9.24 -3.66
C CYS A 98 -2.16 -9.45 -2.85
N GLU A 99 -1.00 -9.33 -3.50
CA GLU A 99 0.30 -9.33 -2.85
C GLU A 99 0.85 -7.91 -2.79
N ALA A 100 0.99 -7.36 -1.59
CA ALA A 100 1.56 -6.04 -1.34
C ALA A 100 2.99 -6.16 -0.78
N HIS A 101 3.92 -5.46 -1.39
CA HIS A 101 5.32 -5.31 -1.01
C HIS A 101 5.52 -3.88 -0.56
N ILE A 102 5.67 -3.69 0.74
CA ILE A 102 5.75 -2.36 1.35
C ILE A 102 7.19 -2.14 1.77
N MET A 103 7.93 -1.34 1.00
CA MET A 103 9.30 -0.95 1.30
C MET A 103 9.30 0.11 2.39
N LEU A 104 9.95 -0.20 3.50
CA LEU A 104 9.95 0.62 4.71
C LEU A 104 11.33 0.58 5.35
N ALA A 105 11.75 1.71 5.90
CA ALA A 105 13.05 1.85 6.57
C ALA A 105 13.23 0.87 7.76
N ASN A 106 12.13 0.40 8.36
CA ASN A 106 12.14 -0.57 9.46
C ASN A 106 11.01 -1.60 9.32
N SER A 107 11.36 -2.83 8.91
CA SER A 107 10.43 -3.95 8.72
C SER A 107 9.72 -4.40 10.00
N ASP A 108 10.35 -4.25 11.17
CA ASP A 108 9.74 -4.69 12.44
C ASP A 108 8.66 -3.71 12.89
N ALA A 109 8.95 -2.41 12.79
CA ALA A 109 7.97 -1.35 13.05
C ALA A 109 6.77 -1.45 12.08
N ALA A 110 7.06 -1.75 10.81
CA ALA A 110 6.06 -2.02 9.80
C ALA A 110 5.16 -3.22 10.15
N MET A 111 5.76 -4.36 10.49
CA MET A 111 5.04 -5.56 10.91
C MET A 111 4.15 -5.30 12.12
N ALA A 112 4.63 -4.55 13.11
CA ALA A 112 3.84 -4.16 14.28
C ALA A 112 2.62 -3.32 13.90
N ARG A 113 2.73 -2.44 12.89
CA ARG A 113 1.61 -1.64 12.38
C ARG A 113 0.60 -2.48 11.60
N VAL A 114 1.03 -3.31 10.66
CA VAL A 114 0.14 -4.25 9.93
C VAL A 114 -0.65 -5.11 10.93
N ARG A 115 0.03 -5.56 11.98
CA ARG A 115 -0.59 -6.30 13.06
C ARG A 115 -1.60 -5.48 13.86
N GLY A 116 -1.30 -4.20 14.10
CA GLY A 116 -2.23 -3.24 14.70
C GLY A 116 -3.52 -3.11 13.89
N TYR A 117 -3.39 -2.86 12.58
CA TYR A 117 -4.52 -2.73 11.66
C TYR A 117 -5.53 -3.89 11.76
N TYR A 118 -5.06 -5.14 11.65
CA TYR A 118 -5.97 -6.30 11.70
C TYR A 118 -6.52 -6.60 13.09
N ARG A 119 -5.77 -6.27 14.14
CA ARG A 119 -6.23 -6.38 15.53
C ARG A 119 -7.35 -5.39 15.82
N ASP A 120 -7.22 -4.15 15.34
CA ASP A 120 -8.23 -3.11 15.52
C ASP A 120 -9.50 -3.42 14.70
N ALA A 121 -9.36 -4.15 13.59
CA ALA A 121 -10.47 -4.76 12.85
C ALA A 121 -11.12 -5.98 13.55
N GLY A 122 -10.61 -6.40 14.72
CA GLY A 122 -11.16 -7.50 15.51
C GLY A 122 -10.88 -8.89 14.93
N LEU A 123 -9.90 -9.04 14.05
CA LEU A 123 -9.57 -10.32 13.43
C LEU A 123 -8.57 -11.13 14.27
N ALA A 124 -8.64 -12.46 14.15
CA ALA A 124 -7.74 -13.37 14.85
C ALA A 124 -6.36 -13.35 14.19
N ILE A 125 -5.30 -13.23 15.00
CA ILE A 125 -3.90 -13.19 14.55
C ILE A 125 -3.11 -14.32 15.20
N GLU A 126 -2.42 -15.11 14.39
CA GLU A 126 -1.55 -16.20 14.82
C GLU A 126 -0.10 -15.96 14.37
N ASP A 127 0.83 -15.94 15.33
CA ASP A 127 2.27 -15.90 15.01
C ASP A 127 2.72 -17.22 14.41
N GLN A 128 3.52 -17.15 13.36
CA GLN A 128 4.16 -18.33 12.81
C GLN A 128 5.34 -18.75 13.70
N PRO A 129 5.54 -20.08 13.89
CA PRO A 129 6.63 -20.57 14.71
C PRO A 129 8.00 -20.10 14.20
N PRO A 130 9.00 -19.98 15.10
CA PRO A 130 10.33 -19.42 14.81
C PRO A 130 11.18 -20.25 13.84
N SER A 131 10.62 -21.29 13.22
CA SER A 131 11.29 -22.06 12.15
C SER A 131 11.46 -21.26 10.86
N SER A 132 10.75 -20.14 10.71
CA SER A 132 11.03 -19.16 9.67
C SER A 132 12.11 -18.20 10.15
N SER A 133 13.12 -17.93 9.32
CA SER A 133 14.22 -17.01 9.65
C SER A 133 13.78 -15.54 9.74
N ARG A 134 12.47 -15.27 9.68
CA ARG A 134 11.86 -13.95 9.55
C ARG A 134 10.53 -13.91 10.30
N PRO A 135 10.22 -12.84 11.05
CA PRO A 135 8.91 -12.65 11.66
C PRO A 135 7.77 -12.76 10.65
N ALA A 136 6.76 -13.57 10.96
CA ALA A 136 5.56 -13.72 10.14
C ALA A 136 4.34 -14.01 11.00
N PHE A 137 3.16 -13.56 10.53
CA PHE A 137 1.88 -13.89 11.15
C PHE A 137 0.80 -14.12 10.09
N THR A 138 -0.22 -14.85 10.49
CA THR A 138 -1.43 -15.09 9.70
C THR A 138 -2.62 -14.41 10.39
N VAL A 139 -3.51 -13.84 9.59
CA VAL A 139 -4.80 -13.32 10.03
C VAL A 139 -5.89 -14.21 9.44
N SER A 140 -6.85 -14.60 10.27
CA SER A 140 -7.97 -15.44 9.86
C SER A 140 -9.32 -14.75 10.05
N ASP A 141 -10.31 -15.18 9.28
CA ASP A 141 -11.70 -14.78 9.46
C ASP A 141 -12.32 -15.40 10.75
N ALA A 142 -13.61 -15.14 10.97
CA ALA A 142 -14.34 -15.66 12.13
C ALA A 142 -14.48 -17.19 12.14
N ASP A 143 -14.37 -17.84 10.97
CA ASP A 143 -14.45 -19.29 10.80
C ASP A 143 -13.07 -19.97 10.87
N GLY A 144 -11.99 -19.18 11.00
CA GLY A 144 -10.61 -19.65 11.09
C GLY A 144 -9.91 -19.81 9.73
N ASN A 145 -10.52 -19.38 8.63
CA ASN A 145 -9.88 -19.43 7.31
C ASN A 145 -8.81 -18.34 7.18
N PRO A 146 -7.62 -18.66 6.65
CA PRO A 146 -6.54 -17.70 6.51
C PRO A 146 -6.87 -16.66 5.43
N LEU A 147 -6.99 -15.40 5.83
CA LEU A 147 -7.24 -14.25 4.96
C LEU A 147 -5.95 -13.54 4.56
N VAL A 148 -5.04 -13.34 5.52
CA VAL A 148 -3.84 -12.54 5.29
C VAL A 148 -2.63 -13.26 5.83
N ARG A 149 -1.53 -13.22 5.08
CA ARG A 149 -0.21 -13.60 5.58
C ARG A 149 0.72 -12.41 5.46
N ALA A 150 1.30 -11.98 6.57
CA ALA A 150 2.30 -10.92 6.62
C ALA A 150 3.66 -11.51 7.01
N GLU A 151 4.72 -11.09 6.32
CA GLU A 151 6.09 -11.55 6.54
C GLU A 151 7.06 -10.39 6.42
N ALA A 152 7.93 -10.21 7.42
CA ALA A 152 9.06 -9.30 7.34
C ALA A 152 10.07 -9.83 6.34
N MET A 153 10.61 -8.97 5.49
CA MET A 153 11.74 -9.27 4.61
C MET A 153 12.80 -8.17 4.75
N HIS A 154 13.96 -8.34 4.13
CA HIS A 154 15.06 -7.37 4.25
C HIS A 154 14.66 -6.03 3.62
N GLY A 155 14.37 -5.02 4.46
CA GLY A 155 13.96 -3.67 4.02
C GLY A 155 12.49 -3.54 3.57
N MET A 156 11.64 -4.54 3.81
CA MET A 156 10.25 -4.52 3.35
C MET A 156 9.36 -5.44 4.18
N VAL A 157 8.04 -5.28 4.03
CA VAL A 157 7.03 -6.24 4.48
C VAL A 157 6.28 -6.78 3.27
N ARG A 158 6.13 -8.10 3.20
CA ARG A 158 5.29 -8.77 2.21
C ARG A 158 3.97 -9.15 2.86
N ILE A 159 2.86 -8.76 2.23
CA ILE A 159 1.51 -9.05 2.69
C ILE A 159 0.77 -9.74 1.54
N VAL A 160 0.26 -10.94 1.79
CA VAL A 160 -0.58 -11.67 0.83
C VAL A 160 -1.99 -11.72 1.39
N MET A 161 -2.92 -11.04 0.72
CA MET A 161 -4.34 -11.00 1.05
C MET A 161 -5.11 -11.92 0.10
N ARG A 162 -5.96 -12.76 0.68
CA ARG A 162 -6.89 -13.64 -0.01
C ARG A 162 -8.30 -13.10 0.10
N GLN A 163 -9.10 -13.45 -0.89
CA GLN A 163 -10.53 -13.26 -0.85
C GLN A 163 -11.12 -14.12 0.31
N PRO A 164 -11.95 -13.55 1.20
CA PRO A 164 -12.76 -14.35 2.12
C PRO A 164 -13.68 -15.32 1.36
#